data_AF-A0A495W6G8-F1
#
_entry.id   AF-A0A495W6G8-F1
#
_cell.length_a   1.000
_cell.length_b   1.000
_cell.length_c   1.000
_cell.angle_alpha   90.00
_cell.angle_beta   90.00
_cell.angle_gamma   90.00
#
_symmetry.space_group_name_H-M   'P 1'
#
loop_
_entity.id
_entity.type
_entity.pdbx_description
1 polymer ?
#
loop_
_entity_poly.entity_id
_entity_poly.type
_entity_poly.pdbx_seq_one_letter_code
_entity_poly.pdbx_strand_id
1 'polypeptide(L)'
;MPDADAAVVRAWRAQRRWSRAADRAKAESVRARRAVLLLVVVAAVAGAAAAATGSAALAAVSASATAVVAVLASPAVVDVRTVTRLRAVSEALKAEVHTFLAGADPYRGDDRDAVLDRRTTGLLPDDEATGARVARQRPDDRAVPAVRDVASYVDVRLTGQLEGYYGPAAARMAAWAGRFRVAQLVLAVSAAGLAGLAATGNPHAAGWIGALTTAATAVAAHGAAGRHEYLALTYDRTARRLESLRDRWRSGRLGDEVVAECETLLATQNDAWLAQWTTAEGRG
;
A
#
# COMPACT_ATOMS: atom_id res chain seq x y z
N MET A 1 12.29 2.40 -37.72
CA MET A 1 11.45 1.54 -36.85
C MET A 1 12.18 0.69 -35.79
N PRO A 2 13.52 0.53 -35.75
CA PRO A 2 14.20 -0.10 -34.61
C PRO A 2 14.24 0.74 -33.31
N ASP A 3 14.24 2.07 -33.44
CA ASP A 3 14.46 2.99 -32.29
C ASP A 3 13.22 3.20 -31.41
N ALA A 4 12.02 3.11 -31.99
CA ALA A 4 10.74 3.25 -31.28
C ALA A 4 10.54 2.12 -30.25
N ASP A 5 10.89 0.90 -30.63
CA ASP A 5 10.91 -0.25 -29.73
C ASP A 5 11.96 -0.08 -28.62
N ALA A 6 13.09 0.56 -28.92
CA ALA A 6 14.14 0.78 -27.93
C ALA A 6 13.73 1.77 -26.84
N ALA A 7 13.05 2.87 -27.18
CA ALA A 7 12.59 3.88 -26.21
C ALA A 7 11.57 3.30 -25.23
N VAL A 8 10.54 2.62 -25.73
CA VAL A 8 9.52 2.00 -24.88
C VAL A 8 10.09 0.87 -24.01
N VAL A 9 11.03 0.08 -24.54
CA VAL A 9 11.71 -0.98 -23.76
C VAL A 9 12.56 -0.39 -22.64
N ARG A 10 13.26 0.73 -22.88
CA ARG A 10 14.02 1.45 -21.83
C ARG A 10 13.09 1.97 -20.75
N ALA A 11 12.02 2.67 -21.13
CA ALA A 11 11.01 3.19 -20.20
C ALA A 11 10.38 2.08 -19.37
N TRP A 12 10.02 0.95 -20.00
CA TRP A 12 9.47 -0.22 -19.32
C TRP A 12 10.45 -0.85 -18.34
N ARG A 13 11.73 -1.04 -18.73
CA ARG A 13 12.77 -1.55 -17.83
C ARG A 13 12.99 -0.62 -16.64
N ALA A 14 12.98 0.69 -16.85
CA ALA A 14 13.03 1.67 -15.76
C ALA A 14 11.83 1.46 -14.83
N GLN A 15 10.61 1.45 -15.36
CA GLN A 15 9.38 1.19 -14.61
C GLN A 15 9.47 -0.07 -13.74
N ARG A 16 10.03 -1.16 -14.27
CA ARG A 16 10.23 -2.43 -13.55
C ARG A 16 11.19 -2.30 -12.37
N ARG A 17 12.32 -1.60 -12.54
CA ARG A 17 13.26 -1.34 -11.44
C ARG A 17 12.60 -0.53 -10.32
N TRP A 18 11.87 0.53 -10.68
CA TRP A 18 11.13 1.36 -9.73
C TRP A 18 10.03 0.57 -9.01
N SER A 19 9.30 -0.29 -9.73
CA SER A 19 8.28 -1.17 -9.12
C SER A 19 8.90 -2.10 -8.08
N ARG A 20 10.03 -2.72 -8.40
CA ARG A 20 10.75 -3.62 -7.48
C ARG A 20 11.31 -2.88 -6.28
N ALA A 21 11.86 -1.68 -6.48
CA ALA A 21 12.30 -0.82 -5.37
C ALA A 21 11.13 -0.51 -4.42
N ALA A 22 9.98 -0.13 -4.98
CA ALA A 22 8.77 0.15 -4.21
C ALA A 22 8.25 -1.08 -3.45
N ASP A 23 8.23 -2.26 -4.09
CA ASP A 23 7.78 -3.51 -3.48
C ASP A 23 8.71 -3.95 -2.34
N ARG A 24 10.04 -3.82 -2.50
CA ARG A 24 11.00 -4.12 -1.43
C ARG A 24 10.85 -3.16 -0.25
N ALA A 25 10.79 -1.85 -0.49
CA ALA A 25 10.59 -0.86 0.56
C ALA A 25 9.25 -1.11 1.29
N LYS A 26 8.19 -1.47 0.56
CA LYS A 26 6.89 -1.83 1.14
C LYS A 26 6.99 -3.09 2.00
N ALA A 27 7.69 -4.12 1.53
CA ALA A 27 7.87 -5.37 2.26
C ALA A 27 8.70 -5.18 3.54
N GLU A 28 9.73 -4.36 3.51
CA GLU A 28 10.51 -3.92 4.69
C GLU A 28 9.59 -3.25 5.72
N SER A 29 8.84 -2.23 5.29
CA SER A 29 7.91 -1.50 6.17
C SER A 29 6.81 -2.39 6.75
N VAL A 30 6.25 -3.31 5.96
CA VAL A 30 5.21 -4.24 6.43
C VAL A 30 5.78 -5.23 7.44
N ARG A 31 6.99 -5.76 7.21
CA ARG A 31 7.65 -6.68 8.16
C ARG A 31 7.94 -5.98 9.49
N ALA A 32 8.50 -4.77 9.45
CA ALA A 32 8.76 -3.99 10.66
C ALA A 32 7.49 -3.73 11.46
N ARG A 33 6.42 -3.23 10.81
CA ARG A 33 5.14 -3.00 11.49
C ARG A 33 4.53 -4.27 12.10
N ARG A 34 4.64 -5.41 11.42
CA ARG A 34 4.17 -6.71 11.96
C ARG A 34 4.98 -7.15 13.16
N ALA A 35 6.31 -6.99 13.12
CA ALA A 35 7.19 -7.29 14.24
C ALA A 35 6.84 -6.39 15.45
N VAL A 36 6.62 -5.09 15.24
CA VAL A 36 6.19 -4.15 16.28
C VAL A 36 4.89 -4.62 16.93
N LEU A 37 3.85 -4.97 16.15
CA LEU A 37 2.60 -5.48 16.71
C LEU A 37 2.82 -6.71 17.59
N LEU A 38 3.55 -7.70 17.09
CA LEU A 38 3.82 -8.94 17.83
C LEU A 38 4.58 -8.66 19.12
N LEU A 39 5.60 -7.80 19.07
CA LEU A 39 6.41 -7.44 20.24
C LEU A 39 5.59 -6.67 21.28
N VAL A 40 4.67 -5.78 20.88
CA VAL A 40 3.79 -5.08 21.82
C VAL A 40 2.89 -6.08 22.56
N VAL A 41 2.31 -7.05 21.83
CA VAL A 41 1.47 -8.10 22.46
C VAL A 41 2.30 -8.97 23.39
N VAL A 42 3.50 -9.40 22.96
CA VAL A 42 4.42 -10.18 23.80
C VAL A 42 4.83 -9.39 25.05
N ALA A 43 5.19 -8.11 24.91
CA ALA A 43 5.58 -7.27 26.03
C ALA A 43 4.45 -7.13 27.06
N ALA A 44 3.22 -6.92 26.58
CA ALA A 44 2.03 -6.78 27.42
C ALA A 44 1.70 -8.08 28.17
N VAL A 45 1.69 -9.21 27.47
CA VAL A 45 1.40 -10.54 28.05
C VAL A 45 2.49 -10.96 29.04
N ALA A 46 3.76 -10.81 28.68
CA ALA A 46 4.89 -11.14 29.55
C ALA A 46 4.92 -10.23 30.80
N GLY A 47 4.60 -8.93 30.64
CA GLY A 47 4.51 -7.99 31.75
C GLY A 47 3.41 -8.35 32.75
N ALA A 48 2.21 -8.67 32.26
CA ALA A 48 1.12 -9.12 33.12
C ALA A 48 1.43 -10.45 33.83
N ALA A 49 2.02 -11.41 33.11
CA ALA A 49 2.43 -12.69 33.68
C ALA A 49 3.55 -12.53 34.72
N ALA A 50 4.52 -11.63 34.49
CA ALA A 50 5.57 -11.30 35.45
C ALA A 50 4.97 -10.71 36.73
N ALA A 51 4.03 -9.77 36.61
CA ALA A 51 3.35 -9.18 37.76
C ALA A 51 2.56 -10.23 38.57
N ALA A 52 1.94 -11.20 37.91
CA ALA A 52 1.17 -12.25 38.57
C ALA A 52 2.03 -13.32 39.26
N THR A 53 3.25 -13.58 38.77
CA THR A 53 4.11 -14.69 39.23
C THR A 53 5.34 -14.23 40.00
N GLY A 54 5.71 -12.95 39.94
CA GLY A 54 6.98 -12.42 40.43
C GLY A 54 8.20 -12.83 39.58
N SER A 55 8.00 -13.40 38.39
CA SER A 55 9.10 -13.92 37.56
C SER A 55 9.96 -12.81 36.93
N ALA A 56 11.22 -12.70 37.37
CA ALA A 56 12.20 -11.78 36.80
C ALA A 56 12.50 -12.08 35.31
N ALA A 57 12.44 -13.34 34.90
CA ALA A 57 12.65 -13.73 33.50
C ALA A 57 11.55 -13.15 32.58
N LEU A 58 10.28 -13.24 32.99
CA LEU A 58 9.17 -12.66 32.23
C LEU A 58 9.24 -11.12 32.21
N ALA A 59 9.65 -10.49 33.32
CA ALA A 59 9.89 -9.06 33.37
C ALA A 59 10.99 -8.63 32.38
N ALA A 60 12.09 -9.39 32.31
CA ALA A 60 13.18 -9.14 31.36
C ALA A 60 12.73 -9.28 29.89
N VAL A 61 11.89 -10.27 29.58
CA VAL A 61 11.29 -10.43 28.25
C VAL A 61 10.42 -9.22 27.90
N SER A 62 9.56 -8.78 28.83
CA SER A 62 8.68 -7.62 28.63
C SER A 62 9.49 -6.33 28.36
N ALA A 63 10.50 -6.06 29.17
CA ALA A 63 11.38 -4.90 29.02
C ALA A 63 12.16 -4.95 27.69
N SER A 64 12.72 -6.11 27.34
CA SER A 64 13.47 -6.30 26.10
C SER A 64 12.57 -6.10 24.88
N ALA A 65 11.38 -6.69 24.87
CA ALA A 65 10.43 -6.54 23.78
C ALA A 65 10.00 -5.07 23.60
N THR A 66 9.77 -4.35 24.70
CA THR A 66 9.44 -2.92 24.69
C THR A 66 10.57 -2.08 24.12
N ALA A 67 11.83 -2.36 24.50
CA ALA A 67 13.00 -1.67 23.96
C ALA A 67 13.14 -1.87 22.44
N VAL A 68 12.92 -3.10 21.96
CA VAL A 68 12.98 -3.41 20.52
C VAL A 68 11.85 -2.70 19.75
N VAL A 69 10.66 -2.56 20.34
CA VAL A 69 9.54 -1.80 19.74
C VAL A 69 9.96 -0.35 19.47
N ALA A 70 10.61 0.32 20.43
CA ALA A 70 11.04 1.72 20.25
C ALA A 70 11.99 1.91 19.06
N VAL A 71 12.88 0.94 18.81
CA VAL A 71 13.80 0.96 17.67
C VAL A 71 13.05 0.67 16.36
N LEU A 72 12.25 -0.39 16.32
CA LEU A 72 11.57 -0.83 15.10
C LEU A 72 10.41 0.07 14.65
N ALA A 73 9.77 0.76 15.58
CA ALA A 73 8.70 1.72 15.28
C ALA A 73 9.23 3.07 14.77
N SER A 74 10.55 3.28 14.78
CA SER A 74 11.14 4.54 14.34
C SER A 74 10.86 4.85 12.86
N PRO A 75 10.71 6.14 12.49
CA PRO A 75 10.52 6.55 11.09
C PRO A 75 11.66 6.11 10.15
N ALA A 76 12.85 5.86 10.70
CA ALA A 76 13.99 5.34 9.95
C ALA A 76 13.77 3.90 9.44
N VAL A 77 12.94 3.12 10.12
CA VAL A 77 12.64 1.72 9.78
C VAL A 77 11.31 1.60 9.04
N VAL A 78 10.30 2.40 9.44
CA VAL A 78 8.97 2.43 8.81
C VAL A 78 8.85 3.69 7.96
N ASP A 79 9.55 3.71 6.83
CA ASP A 79 9.55 4.86 5.93
C ASP A 79 8.50 4.73 4.82
N VAL A 80 7.28 5.19 5.14
CA VAL A 80 6.16 5.24 4.20
C VAL A 80 6.38 6.26 3.08
N ARG A 81 7.10 7.36 3.35
CA ARG A 81 7.34 8.42 2.37
C ARG A 81 8.18 7.89 1.21
N THR A 82 9.21 7.09 1.50
CA THR A 82 10.01 6.46 0.45
C THR A 82 9.20 5.45 -0.35
N VAL A 83 8.39 4.60 0.30
CA VAL A 83 7.50 3.65 -0.40
C VAL A 83 6.58 4.38 -1.38
N THR A 84 5.98 5.46 -0.89
CA THR A 84 5.08 6.35 -1.61
C THR A 84 5.74 6.97 -2.84
N ARG A 85 6.91 7.61 -2.66
CA ARG A 85 7.65 8.26 -3.74
C ARG A 85 8.08 7.26 -4.83
N LEU A 86 8.63 6.12 -4.42
CA LEU A 86 9.05 5.06 -5.36
C LEU A 86 7.87 4.53 -6.17
N ARG A 87 6.70 4.34 -5.51
CA ARG A 87 5.48 3.88 -6.18
C ARG A 87 4.97 4.92 -7.17
N ALA A 88 4.95 6.20 -6.80
CA ALA A 88 4.48 7.28 -7.66
C ALA A 88 5.27 7.32 -8.99
N VAL A 89 6.61 7.32 -8.92
CA VAL A 89 7.46 7.29 -10.12
C VAL A 89 7.21 6.03 -10.96
N SER A 90 7.07 4.87 -10.30
CA SER A 90 6.78 3.61 -11.01
C SER A 90 5.43 3.64 -11.74
N GLU A 91 4.39 4.20 -11.13
CA GLU A 91 3.08 4.28 -11.76
C GLU A 91 3.03 5.37 -12.85
N ALA A 92 3.73 6.48 -12.67
CA ALA A 92 3.86 7.51 -13.70
C ALA A 92 4.59 6.98 -14.96
N LEU A 93 5.72 6.28 -14.78
CA LEU A 93 6.42 5.62 -15.88
C LEU A 93 5.53 4.58 -16.59
N LYS A 94 4.69 3.87 -15.82
CA LYS A 94 3.75 2.90 -16.38
C LYS A 94 2.67 3.59 -17.20
N ALA A 95 2.15 4.72 -16.73
CA ALA A 95 1.15 5.51 -17.45
C ALA A 95 1.70 6.02 -18.78
N GLU A 96 2.93 6.58 -18.79
CA GLU A 96 3.57 7.05 -20.03
C GLU A 96 3.78 5.90 -21.03
N VAL A 97 4.21 4.72 -20.58
CA VAL A 97 4.35 3.53 -21.45
C VAL A 97 3.01 3.11 -22.06
N HIS A 98 1.94 3.03 -21.27
CA HIS A 98 0.64 2.60 -21.81
C HIS A 98 0.03 3.65 -22.75
N THR A 99 0.19 4.95 -22.44
CA THR A 99 -0.30 6.05 -23.28
C THR A 99 0.46 6.08 -24.61
N PHE A 100 1.78 5.92 -24.57
CA PHE A 100 2.61 5.79 -25.76
C PHE A 100 2.18 4.61 -26.62
N LEU A 101 2.05 3.42 -26.03
CA LEU A 101 1.64 2.21 -26.76
C LEU A 101 0.24 2.31 -27.34
N ALA A 102 -0.68 3.03 -26.67
CA ALA A 102 -2.02 3.27 -27.18
C ALA A 102 -2.04 4.24 -28.38
N GLY A 103 -0.95 4.98 -28.61
CA GLY A 103 -0.88 6.02 -29.63
C GLY A 103 -1.80 7.21 -29.32
N ALA A 104 -2.16 7.41 -28.06
CA ALA A 104 -2.99 8.54 -27.63
C ALA A 104 -2.14 9.81 -27.46
N ASP A 105 -2.79 10.97 -27.33
CA ASP A 105 -2.10 12.22 -26.98
C ASP A 105 -1.21 12.03 -25.74
N PRO A 106 0.04 12.54 -25.72
CA PRO A 106 0.72 13.39 -26.71
C PRO A 106 1.50 12.63 -27.82
N TYR A 107 1.28 11.32 -27.98
CA TYR A 107 2.14 10.42 -28.78
C TYR A 107 1.63 10.14 -30.20
N ARG A 108 0.80 11.04 -30.75
CA ARG A 108 0.25 10.91 -32.11
C ARG A 108 1.23 11.33 -33.22
N GLY A 109 2.27 12.11 -32.88
CA GLY A 109 3.23 12.67 -33.85
C GLY A 109 4.46 11.81 -34.11
N ASP A 110 5.24 12.21 -35.12
CA ASP A 110 6.49 11.53 -35.52
C ASP A 110 7.60 11.66 -34.46
N ASP A 111 7.50 12.64 -33.56
CA ASP A 111 8.46 12.89 -32.46
C ASP A 111 8.13 12.11 -31.17
N ARG A 112 7.15 11.19 -31.22
CA ARG A 112 6.65 10.42 -30.07
C ARG A 112 7.73 9.77 -29.21
N ASP A 113 8.82 9.28 -29.81
CA ASP A 113 9.92 8.64 -29.09
C ASP A 113 10.71 9.65 -28.26
N ALA A 114 11.01 10.81 -28.85
CA ALA A 114 11.70 11.91 -28.17
C ALA A 114 10.83 12.51 -27.05
N VAL A 115 9.50 12.57 -27.27
CA VAL A 115 8.54 12.96 -26.23
C VAL A 115 8.54 11.96 -25.09
N LEU A 116 8.55 10.65 -25.37
CA LEU A 116 8.58 9.61 -24.34
C LEU A 116 9.86 9.67 -23.51
N ASP A 117 11.02 9.74 -24.16
CA ASP A 117 12.31 9.84 -23.47
C ASP A 117 12.36 11.09 -22.58
N ARG A 118 11.88 12.25 -23.07
CA ARG A 118 11.85 13.50 -22.29
C ARG A 118 10.95 13.38 -21.06
N ARG A 119 9.71 12.91 -21.23
CA ARG A 119 8.75 12.77 -20.13
C ARG A 119 9.22 11.76 -19.10
N THR A 120 9.67 10.59 -19.54
CA THR A 120 10.15 9.53 -18.63
C THR A 120 11.40 9.94 -17.87
N THR A 121 12.31 10.70 -18.48
CA THR A 121 13.47 11.28 -17.80
C THR A 121 13.04 12.33 -16.77
N GLY A 122 12.09 13.21 -17.13
CA GLY A 122 11.57 14.23 -16.22
C GLY A 122 10.80 13.69 -15.00
N LEU A 123 10.40 12.41 -15.02
CA LEU A 123 9.77 11.74 -13.87
C LEU A 123 10.80 11.21 -12.86
N LEU A 124 12.07 11.11 -13.24
CA LEU A 124 13.11 10.57 -12.37
C LEU A 124 13.56 11.64 -11.36
N PRO A 125 13.55 11.35 -10.06
CA PRO A 125 14.01 12.31 -9.08
C PRO A 125 15.54 12.44 -9.08
N ASP A 126 16.02 13.66 -8.89
CA ASP A 126 17.46 14.00 -8.80
C ASP A 126 18.10 13.67 -7.44
N ASP A 127 17.52 12.77 -6.66
CA ASP A 127 18.02 12.40 -5.32
C ASP A 127 18.92 11.15 -5.37
N GLU A 128 20.17 11.33 -4.95
CA GLU A 128 21.20 10.29 -4.94
C GLU A 128 20.80 9.05 -4.11
N ALA A 129 20.15 9.24 -2.96
CA ALA A 129 19.77 8.12 -2.08
C ALA A 129 18.71 7.23 -2.73
N THR A 130 17.67 7.83 -3.35
CA THR A 130 16.69 7.09 -4.14
C THR A 130 17.34 6.44 -5.36
N GLY A 131 18.21 7.17 -6.07
CA GLY A 131 18.95 6.66 -7.23
C GLY A 131 19.74 5.39 -6.89
N ALA A 132 20.52 5.41 -5.81
CA ALA A 132 21.28 4.26 -5.35
C ALA A 132 20.39 3.06 -4.98
N ARG A 133 19.22 3.31 -4.37
CA ARG A 133 18.27 2.24 -4.00
C ARG A 133 17.67 1.55 -5.21
N VAL A 134 17.30 2.32 -6.24
CA VAL A 134 16.74 1.82 -7.51
C VAL A 134 17.82 1.13 -8.35
N ALA A 135 19.05 1.67 -8.38
CA ALA A 135 20.16 1.10 -9.13
C ALA A 135 20.53 -0.34 -8.68
N ARG A 136 20.34 -0.66 -7.40
CA ARG A 136 20.53 -2.02 -6.86
C ARG A 136 19.45 -3.02 -7.32
N GLN A 137 18.37 -2.55 -7.93
CA GLN A 137 17.29 -3.41 -8.41
C GLN A 137 17.58 -3.88 -9.84
N ARG A 138 17.46 -5.19 -10.07
CA ARG A 138 17.34 -5.71 -11.42
C ARG A 138 15.87 -5.54 -11.87
N PRO A 139 15.59 -5.15 -13.11
CA PRO A 139 14.23 -5.27 -13.67
C PRO A 139 13.85 -6.76 -13.78
N ASP A 140 12.57 -7.09 -13.73
CA ASP A 140 12.04 -8.41 -14.10
C ASP A 140 11.88 -8.54 -15.60
N ASP A 141 11.81 -9.79 -16.03
CA ASP A 141 11.65 -10.21 -17.42
C ASP A 141 10.20 -10.16 -17.92
N ARG A 142 9.30 -9.38 -17.28
CA ARG A 142 7.94 -9.22 -17.84
C ARG A 142 8.04 -8.42 -19.12
N ALA A 143 7.45 -8.96 -20.17
CA ALA A 143 7.32 -8.29 -21.45
C ALA A 143 6.64 -6.93 -21.32
N VAL A 144 6.92 -6.07 -22.31
CA VAL A 144 6.18 -4.83 -22.54
C VAL A 144 4.69 -5.16 -22.69
N PRO A 145 3.75 -4.34 -22.16
CA PRO A 145 2.32 -4.58 -22.31
C PRO A 145 1.92 -4.75 -23.79
N ALA A 146 1.01 -5.69 -24.07
CA ALA A 146 0.53 -5.96 -25.43
C ALA A 146 -0.51 -4.93 -25.90
N VAL A 147 -0.19 -3.65 -25.76
CA VAL A 147 -1.01 -2.51 -26.21
C VAL A 147 -0.45 -2.02 -27.54
N ARG A 148 -1.34 -1.81 -28.52
CA ARG A 148 -1.02 -1.39 -29.88
C ARG A 148 -1.86 -0.20 -30.36
N ASP A 149 -2.97 0.06 -29.67
CA ASP A 149 -3.97 1.06 -29.99
C ASP A 149 -4.86 1.30 -28.76
N VAL A 150 -5.85 2.19 -28.89
CA VAL A 150 -6.80 2.51 -27.82
C VAL A 150 -7.66 1.30 -27.40
N ALA A 151 -8.05 0.44 -28.34
CA ALA A 151 -8.90 -0.72 -28.04
C ALA A 151 -8.15 -1.74 -27.17
N SER A 152 -6.94 -2.12 -27.57
CA SER A 152 -6.04 -2.98 -26.80
C SER A 152 -5.61 -2.34 -25.48
N TYR A 153 -5.52 -1.01 -25.39
CA TYR A 153 -5.36 -0.31 -24.12
C TYR A 153 -6.57 -0.55 -23.20
N VAL A 154 -7.79 -0.38 -23.69
CA VAL A 154 -9.01 -0.58 -22.89
C VAL A 154 -9.09 -2.03 -22.38
N ASP A 155 -8.69 -3.01 -23.18
CA ASP A 155 -8.71 -4.41 -22.76
C ASP A 155 -7.60 -4.72 -21.73
N VAL A 156 -6.35 -4.38 -22.06
CA VAL A 156 -5.19 -4.74 -21.22
C VAL A 156 -5.12 -3.91 -19.95
N ARG A 157 -5.30 -2.59 -20.07
CA ARG A 157 -5.08 -1.63 -18.99
C ARG A 157 -6.36 -1.38 -18.23
N LEU A 158 -7.39 -0.85 -18.88
CA LEU A 158 -8.61 -0.42 -18.19
C LEU A 158 -9.37 -1.62 -17.61
N THR A 159 -9.73 -2.58 -18.46
CA THR A 159 -10.50 -3.77 -18.05
C THR A 159 -9.67 -4.65 -17.11
N GLY A 160 -8.37 -4.82 -17.39
CA GLY A 160 -7.45 -5.49 -16.48
C GLY A 160 -7.38 -4.85 -15.08
N GLN A 161 -7.44 -3.52 -14.96
CA GLN A 161 -7.50 -2.84 -13.66
C GLN A 161 -8.86 -3.02 -12.97
N LEU A 162 -9.95 -2.90 -13.72
CA LEU A 162 -11.32 -3.04 -13.21
C LEU A 162 -11.55 -4.44 -12.62
N GLU A 163 -11.34 -5.46 -13.45
CA GLU A 163 -11.71 -6.85 -13.15
C GLU A 163 -10.59 -7.57 -12.38
N GLY A 164 -9.34 -7.29 -12.71
CA GLY A 164 -8.18 -7.97 -12.12
C GLY A 164 -7.69 -7.36 -10.80
N TYR A 165 -7.99 -6.08 -10.53
CA TYR A 165 -7.44 -5.38 -9.36
C TYR A 165 -8.51 -4.74 -8.48
N TYR A 166 -9.20 -3.70 -8.94
CA TYR A 166 -10.01 -2.86 -8.06
C TYR A 166 -11.24 -3.58 -7.51
N GLY A 167 -11.98 -4.33 -8.34
CA GLY A 167 -13.13 -5.12 -7.88
C GLY A 167 -12.75 -6.14 -6.80
N PRO A 168 -11.83 -7.08 -7.08
CA PRO A 168 -11.38 -8.05 -6.08
C PRO A 168 -10.69 -7.41 -4.87
N ALA A 169 -9.98 -6.29 -5.05
CA ALA A 169 -9.33 -5.59 -3.94
C ALA A 169 -10.35 -4.97 -2.98
N ALA A 170 -11.43 -4.38 -3.48
CA ALA A 170 -12.50 -3.82 -2.64
C ALA A 170 -13.11 -4.90 -1.74
N ALA A 171 -13.50 -6.04 -2.31
CA ALA A 171 -14.06 -7.17 -1.56
C ALA A 171 -13.07 -7.72 -0.51
N ARG A 172 -11.80 -7.87 -0.88
CA ARG A 172 -10.75 -8.32 0.04
C ARG A 172 -10.57 -7.35 1.20
N MET A 173 -10.55 -6.03 0.95
CA MET A 173 -10.41 -5.02 2.01
C MET A 173 -11.62 -4.98 2.92
N ALA A 174 -12.84 -5.12 2.38
CA ALA A 174 -14.06 -5.21 3.18
C ALA A 174 -14.04 -6.43 4.13
N ALA A 175 -13.59 -7.59 3.64
CA ALA A 175 -13.44 -8.78 4.46
C ALA A 175 -12.41 -8.60 5.58
N TRP A 176 -11.28 -7.93 5.29
CA TRP A 176 -10.28 -7.61 6.32
C TRP A 176 -10.83 -6.64 7.37
N ALA A 177 -11.54 -5.59 6.96
CA ALA A 177 -12.20 -4.68 7.90
C ALA A 177 -13.15 -5.43 8.85
N GLY A 178 -13.95 -6.36 8.32
CA GLY A 178 -14.82 -7.22 9.13
C GLY A 178 -14.07 -8.04 10.17
N ARG A 179 -12.95 -8.67 9.78
CA ARG A 179 -12.12 -9.46 10.72
C ARG A 179 -11.54 -8.60 11.84
N PHE A 180 -11.09 -7.39 11.55
CA PHE A 180 -10.57 -6.47 12.58
C PHE A 180 -11.66 -6.03 13.56
N ARG A 181 -12.86 -5.70 13.08
CA ARG A 181 -13.99 -5.36 13.96
C ARG A 181 -14.34 -6.51 14.90
N VAL A 182 -14.37 -7.75 14.39
CA VAL A 182 -14.61 -8.93 15.24
C VAL A 182 -13.49 -9.11 16.27
N ALA A 183 -12.22 -8.97 15.88
CA ALA A 183 -11.10 -9.08 16.80
C ALA A 183 -11.16 -8.03 17.92
N GLN A 184 -11.50 -6.77 17.58
CA GLN A 184 -11.69 -5.70 18.56
C GLN A 184 -12.84 -6.00 19.52
N LEU A 185 -13.98 -6.48 19.01
CA LEU A 185 -15.13 -6.84 19.84
C LEU A 185 -14.77 -7.97 20.82
N VAL A 186 -14.08 -9.01 20.35
CA VAL A 186 -13.65 -10.13 21.20
C VAL A 186 -12.71 -9.64 22.30
N LEU A 187 -11.73 -8.79 21.99
CA LEU A 187 -10.82 -8.22 23.00
C LEU A 187 -11.58 -7.34 24.01
N ALA A 188 -12.51 -6.51 23.55
CA ALA A 188 -13.31 -5.64 24.43
C ALA A 188 -14.20 -6.43 25.38
N VAL A 189 -14.91 -7.45 24.87
CA VAL A 189 -15.74 -8.35 25.69
C VAL A 189 -14.88 -9.12 26.68
N SER A 190 -13.70 -9.57 26.28
CA SER A 190 -12.77 -10.29 27.17
C SER A 190 -12.26 -9.39 28.30
N ALA A 191 -11.91 -8.14 27.98
CA ALA A 191 -11.49 -7.15 28.98
C ALA A 191 -12.62 -6.81 29.96
N ALA A 192 -13.85 -6.63 29.47
CA ALA A 192 -15.02 -6.40 30.32
C ALA A 192 -15.31 -7.59 31.25
N GLY A 193 -15.19 -8.82 30.73
CA GLY A 193 -15.34 -10.03 31.55
C GLY A 193 -14.29 -10.12 32.66
N LEU A 194 -13.02 -9.84 32.37
CA LEU A 194 -11.97 -9.80 33.40
C LEU A 194 -12.20 -8.69 34.42
N ALA A 195 -12.68 -7.51 34.01
CA ALA A 195 -13.03 -6.44 34.93
C ALA A 195 -14.16 -6.86 35.89
N GLY A 196 -15.18 -7.56 35.38
CA GLY A 196 -16.25 -8.13 36.22
C GLY A 196 -15.72 -9.16 37.22
N LEU A 197 -14.81 -10.04 36.81
CA LEU A 197 -14.16 -11.01 37.71
C LEU A 197 -13.23 -10.35 38.73
N ALA A 198 -12.53 -9.27 38.37
CA ALA A 198 -11.72 -8.52 39.31
C ALA A 198 -12.58 -7.87 40.41
N ALA A 199 -13.79 -7.42 40.07
CA ALA A 199 -14.74 -6.84 41.01
C ALA A 199 -15.26 -7.84 42.07
N THR A 200 -15.13 -9.16 41.85
CA THR A 200 -15.45 -10.18 42.86
C THR A 200 -14.33 -10.40 43.88
N GLY A 201 -13.24 -9.62 43.78
CA GLY A 201 -12.10 -9.69 44.69
C GLY A 201 -10.99 -10.63 44.22
N ASN A 202 -10.97 -11.05 42.95
CA ASN A 202 -9.87 -11.86 42.39
C ASN A 202 -8.70 -10.96 41.94
N PRO A 203 -7.58 -10.90 42.68
CA PRO A 203 -6.47 -9.99 42.37
C PRO A 203 -5.71 -10.40 41.10
N HIS A 204 -5.77 -11.68 40.69
CA HIS A 204 -5.10 -12.16 39.48
C HIS A 204 -5.81 -11.68 38.21
N ALA A 205 -7.12 -11.44 38.25
CA ALA A 205 -7.88 -10.93 37.11
C ALA A 205 -7.49 -9.48 36.75
N ALA A 206 -7.18 -8.65 37.75
CA ALA A 206 -6.83 -7.24 37.55
C ALA A 206 -5.54 -7.06 36.72
N GLY A 207 -4.54 -7.93 36.91
CA GLY A 207 -3.26 -7.85 36.19
C GLY A 207 -3.37 -8.08 34.67
N TRP A 208 -4.37 -8.85 34.23
CA TRP A 208 -4.57 -9.17 32.81
C TRP A 208 -5.38 -8.12 32.04
N ILE A 209 -6.12 -7.24 32.73
CA ILE A 209 -6.88 -6.15 32.09
C ILE A 209 -5.95 -5.22 31.31
N GLY A 210 -4.80 -4.86 31.90
CA GLY A 210 -3.80 -4.02 31.25
C GLY A 210 -3.22 -4.67 29.98
N ALA A 211 -2.97 -5.98 30.01
CA ALA A 211 -2.48 -6.71 28.85
C ALA A 211 -3.52 -6.77 27.71
N LEU A 212 -4.78 -7.07 28.01
CA LEU A 212 -5.85 -7.08 27.02
C LEU A 212 -6.11 -5.69 26.44
N THR A 213 -6.10 -4.67 27.28
CA THR A 213 -6.24 -3.26 26.84
C THR A 213 -5.09 -2.87 25.92
N THR A 214 -3.86 -3.24 26.27
CA THR A 214 -2.68 -2.97 25.43
C THR A 214 -2.75 -3.73 24.11
N ALA A 215 -3.16 -5.00 24.12
CA ALA A 215 -3.35 -5.79 22.90
C ALA A 215 -4.48 -5.19 22.04
N ALA A 216 -5.59 -4.75 22.63
CA ALA A 216 -6.69 -4.07 21.93
C ALA A 216 -6.22 -2.77 21.30
N THR A 217 -5.49 -1.94 22.03
CA THR A 217 -4.89 -0.70 21.53
C THR A 217 -3.88 -0.97 20.42
N ALA A 218 -3.03 -1.99 20.57
CA ALA A 218 -2.07 -2.38 19.53
C ALA A 218 -2.78 -2.90 18.28
N VAL A 219 -3.83 -3.69 18.43
CA VAL A 219 -4.68 -4.15 17.33
C VAL A 219 -5.47 -3.00 16.72
N ALA A 220 -5.86 -1.96 17.46
CA ALA A 220 -6.51 -0.77 16.91
C ALA A 220 -5.51 0.13 16.17
N ALA A 221 -4.31 0.32 16.73
CA ALA A 221 -3.24 1.10 16.11
C ALA A 221 -2.69 0.41 14.85
N HIS A 222 -2.56 -0.92 14.88
CA HIS A 222 -2.11 -1.71 13.74
C HIS A 222 -3.25 -2.02 12.77
N GLY A 223 -4.41 -2.35 13.31
CA GLY A 223 -5.69 -2.53 12.63
C GLY A 223 -6.34 -1.18 12.38
N ALA A 224 -5.81 -0.48 11.39
CA ALA A 224 -6.41 -0.31 10.08
C ALA A 224 -7.93 -0.60 9.87
N ALA A 225 -8.82 -0.69 10.86
CA ALA A 225 -10.27 -0.87 10.61
C ALA A 225 -10.78 0.28 9.75
N GLY A 226 -10.50 1.53 10.17
CA GLY A 226 -10.77 2.71 9.35
C GLY A 226 -9.98 2.74 8.03
N ARG A 227 -8.75 2.20 8.00
CA ARG A 227 -7.93 2.15 6.78
C ARG A 227 -8.47 1.14 5.76
N HIS A 228 -8.86 -0.06 6.17
CA HIS A 228 -9.41 -1.10 5.32
C HIS A 228 -10.82 -0.73 4.86
N GLU A 229 -11.63 -0.11 5.71
CA GLU A 229 -12.93 0.46 5.32
C GLU A 229 -12.75 1.56 4.27
N TYR A 230 -11.84 2.50 4.53
CA TYR A 230 -11.50 3.54 3.57
C TYR A 230 -11.00 2.95 2.23
N LEU A 231 -10.09 1.97 2.28
CA LEU A 231 -9.56 1.32 1.08
C LEU A 231 -10.65 0.56 0.33
N ALA A 232 -11.56 -0.12 1.04
CA ALA A 232 -12.69 -0.82 0.41
C ALA A 232 -13.59 0.16 -0.35
N LEU A 233 -13.97 1.28 0.28
CA LEU A 233 -14.79 2.33 -0.34
C LEU A 233 -14.07 2.99 -1.51
N THR A 234 -12.77 3.26 -1.37
CA THR A 234 -11.95 3.91 -2.40
C THR A 234 -11.79 3.02 -3.62
N TYR A 235 -11.53 1.73 -3.42
CA TYR A 235 -11.43 0.74 -4.50
C TYR A 235 -12.77 0.50 -5.19
N ASP A 236 -13.88 0.41 -4.44
CA ASP A 236 -15.22 0.30 -5.03
C ASP A 236 -15.57 1.52 -5.88
N ARG A 237 -15.35 2.73 -5.34
CA ARG A 237 -15.59 3.98 -6.08
C ARG A 237 -14.74 4.06 -7.34
N THR A 238 -13.49 3.62 -7.28
CA THR A 238 -12.59 3.60 -8.45
C THR A 238 -13.04 2.58 -9.48
N ALA A 239 -13.44 1.38 -9.06
CA ALA A 239 -13.98 0.36 -9.95
C ALA A 239 -15.20 0.88 -10.72
N ARG A 240 -16.18 1.50 -10.03
CA ARG A 240 -17.36 2.10 -10.68
C ARG A 240 -17.00 3.20 -11.68
N ARG A 241 -15.98 4.01 -11.38
CA ARG A 241 -15.51 5.06 -12.30
C ARG A 241 -14.84 4.48 -13.53
N LEU A 242 -14.01 3.44 -13.37
CA LEU A 242 -13.41 2.72 -14.49
C LEU A 242 -14.48 2.02 -15.35
N GLU A 243 -15.47 1.41 -14.72
CA GLU A 243 -16.61 0.80 -15.41
C GLU A 243 -17.39 1.83 -16.23
N SER A 244 -17.75 2.96 -15.63
CA SER A 244 -18.41 4.06 -16.34
C SER A 244 -17.58 4.60 -17.51
N LEU A 245 -16.25 4.68 -17.34
CA LEU A 245 -15.35 5.12 -18.40
C LEU A 245 -15.31 4.13 -19.57
N ARG A 246 -15.24 2.83 -19.28
CA ARG A 246 -15.35 1.75 -20.27
C ARG A 246 -16.66 1.81 -21.04
N ASP A 247 -17.78 2.01 -20.35
CA ASP A 247 -19.10 2.04 -20.96
C ASP A 247 -19.28 3.27 -21.85
N ARG A 248 -18.75 4.44 -21.44
CA ARG A 248 -18.73 5.65 -22.28
C ARG A 248 -17.95 5.42 -23.57
N TRP A 249 -16.76 4.81 -23.50
CA TRP A 249 -15.98 4.45 -24.67
C TRP A 249 -16.72 3.45 -25.58
N ARG A 250 -17.28 2.37 -25.02
CA ARG A 250 -18.06 1.38 -25.79
C ARG A 250 -19.27 1.99 -26.49
N SER A 251 -19.90 3.00 -25.88
CA SER A 251 -21.03 3.72 -26.48
C SER A 251 -20.62 4.75 -27.56
N GLY A 252 -19.32 4.90 -27.84
CA GLY A 252 -18.80 5.89 -28.78
C GLY A 252 -18.80 7.34 -28.27
N ARG A 253 -19.12 7.56 -26.99
CA ARG A 253 -19.09 8.91 -26.37
C ARG A 253 -17.68 9.39 -26.03
N LEU A 254 -16.71 8.49 -26.08
CA LEU A 254 -15.29 8.78 -25.92
C LEU A 254 -14.51 8.07 -27.03
N GLY A 255 -13.56 8.79 -27.62
CA GLY A 255 -12.56 8.24 -28.54
C GLY A 255 -11.33 7.83 -27.77
N ASP A 256 -10.20 8.46 -28.07
CA ASP A 256 -8.92 8.19 -27.40
C ASP A 256 -8.74 8.95 -26.08
N GLU A 257 -9.63 9.89 -25.76
CA GLU A 257 -9.66 10.59 -24.49
C GLU A 257 -9.84 9.63 -23.31
N VAL A 258 -10.39 8.42 -23.56
CA VAL A 258 -10.50 7.33 -22.59
C VAL A 258 -9.14 6.99 -21.96
N VAL A 259 -8.04 7.10 -22.72
CA VAL A 259 -6.69 6.80 -22.22
C VAL A 259 -6.26 7.84 -21.19
N ALA A 260 -6.42 9.12 -21.52
CA ALA A 260 -6.05 10.23 -20.65
C ALA A 260 -6.95 10.28 -19.39
N GLU A 261 -8.27 10.09 -19.55
CA GLU A 261 -9.21 10.03 -18.42
C GLU A 261 -8.89 8.84 -17.49
N CYS A 262 -8.53 7.68 -18.05
CA CYS A 262 -8.17 6.49 -17.28
C CYS A 262 -6.88 6.71 -16.48
N GLU A 263 -5.80 7.16 -17.12
CA GLU A 263 -4.53 7.37 -16.41
C GLU A 263 -4.63 8.52 -15.40
N THR A 264 -5.43 9.57 -15.67
CA THR A 264 -5.72 10.64 -14.69
C THR A 264 -6.45 10.10 -13.47
N LEU A 265 -7.46 9.24 -13.68
CA LEU A 265 -8.18 8.58 -12.61
C LEU A 265 -7.23 7.70 -11.76
N LEU A 266 -6.37 6.91 -12.42
CA LEU A 266 -5.40 6.04 -11.74
C LEU A 266 -4.33 6.85 -10.98
N ALA A 267 -3.84 7.95 -11.55
CA ALA A 267 -2.90 8.86 -10.91
C ALA A 267 -3.50 9.52 -9.66
N THR A 268 -4.71 10.08 -9.79
CA THR A 268 -5.43 10.71 -8.66
C THR A 268 -5.64 9.73 -7.51
N GLN A 269 -5.96 8.47 -7.82
CA GLN A 269 -6.12 7.44 -6.80
C GLN A 269 -4.81 7.11 -6.09
N ASN A 270 -3.70 7.05 -6.83
CA ASN A 270 -2.40 6.89 -6.23
C ASN A 270 -2.11 8.06 -5.29
N ASP A 271 -2.25 9.32 -5.74
CA ASP A 271 -1.99 10.51 -4.93
C ASP A 271 -2.86 10.60 -3.67
N ALA A 272 -4.14 10.25 -3.78
CA ALA A 272 -5.03 10.17 -2.63
C ALA A 272 -4.58 9.10 -1.61
N TRP A 273 -4.05 7.97 -2.10
CA TRP A 273 -3.43 6.96 -1.24
C TRP A 273 -2.16 7.51 -0.58
N LEU A 274 -1.33 8.27 -1.30
CA LEU A 274 -0.12 8.91 -0.74
C LEU A 274 -0.47 9.91 0.37
N ALA A 275 -1.45 10.78 0.13
CA ALA A 275 -1.88 11.82 1.07
C ALA A 275 -2.48 11.25 2.36
N GLN A 276 -3.26 10.17 2.27
CA GLN A 276 -3.81 9.51 3.45
C GLN A 276 -2.69 8.97 4.35
N TRP A 277 -1.66 8.38 3.74
CA TRP A 277 -0.58 7.74 4.49
C TRP A 277 0.33 8.75 5.17
N THR A 278 0.57 9.92 4.58
CA THR A 278 1.34 11.01 5.21
C THR A 278 0.55 11.69 6.33
N THR A 279 -0.77 11.85 6.18
CA THR A 279 -1.62 12.50 7.20
C THR A 279 -1.84 11.61 8.43
N ALA A 280 -1.87 10.29 8.24
CA ALA A 280 -1.98 9.32 9.34
C ALA A 280 -0.72 9.28 10.24
N GLU A 281 0.43 9.72 9.74
CA GLU A 281 1.69 9.79 10.50
C GLU A 281 1.86 11.11 11.28
N GLY A 282 1.18 12.18 10.86
CA GLY A 282 1.22 13.49 11.54
C GLY A 282 0.29 13.66 12.74
N ARG A 283 -0.44 12.61 13.13
CA ARG A 283 -1.35 12.59 14.30
C ARG A 283 -0.97 11.51 15.34
N GLY A 284 0.31 11.18 15.41
CA GLY A 284 0.90 10.35 16.47
C GLY A 284 1.50 11.21 17.56
#